data_AF-A0A7S0VWQ8-F1
#
_entry.id   AF-A0A7S0VWQ8-F1
#
_cell.length_a   1.000
_cell.length_b   1.000
_cell.length_c   1.000
_cell.angle_alpha   90.00
_cell.angle_beta   90.00
_cell.angle_gamma   90.00
#
_symmetry.space_group_name_H-M   'P 1'
#
loop_
_entity.id
_entity.type
_entity.pdbx_description
1 polymer ?
#
loop_
_entity_poly.entity_id
_entity_poly.type
_entity_poly.pdbx_seq_one_letter_code
_entity_poly.pdbx_strand_id
1 'polypeptide(L)'
;MFDELFAQYYATVHRLETNKLRNVAKIFAHLLHSDSMPWSCLEYILVNEEETTSSSRIFIKILFQEISEYMGLTKLKERMEDKFLAQHFEGLFPRDNPRNTRFAINFFTSIGLGGLTEGLREHLKNLPKMIMQNQAGDSDSSSSSSSSSSSSSSSSSSSSSSSSSSSSSSSSSSSSSSSSSSSSSSS
;
A
#
# COMPACT_ATOMS: atom_id res chain seq x y z
N MET A 1 14.19 -5.35 -25.45
CA MET A 1 13.42 -6.58 -25.79
C MET A 1 12.61 -7.11 -24.60
N PHE A 2 13.21 -7.64 -23.53
CA PHE A 2 12.42 -8.13 -22.37
C PHE A 2 11.72 -7.00 -21.60
N ASP A 3 12.36 -5.86 -21.47
CA ASP A 3 11.87 -4.65 -20.80
C ASP A 3 10.63 -4.10 -21.52
N GLU A 4 10.70 -3.97 -22.85
CA GLU A 4 9.58 -3.57 -23.72
C GLU A 4 8.42 -4.58 -23.67
N LEU A 5 8.73 -5.88 -23.61
CA LEU A 5 7.73 -6.94 -23.46
C LEU A 5 7.01 -6.81 -22.12
N PHE A 6 7.75 -6.57 -21.03
CA PHE A 6 7.18 -6.32 -19.71
C PHE A 6 6.30 -5.08 -19.70
N ALA A 7 6.74 -3.97 -20.30
CA ALA A 7 5.95 -2.74 -20.45
C ALA A 7 4.63 -2.97 -21.20
N GLN A 8 4.66 -3.71 -22.32
CA GLN A 8 3.44 -4.05 -23.08
C GLN A 8 2.49 -4.96 -22.29
N TYR A 9 3.00 -5.95 -21.56
CA TYR A 9 2.19 -6.81 -20.70
C TYR A 9 1.59 -6.05 -19.50
N TYR A 10 2.37 -5.17 -18.86
CA TYR A 10 1.89 -4.36 -17.75
C TYR A 10 0.83 -3.34 -18.22
N ALA A 11 1.03 -2.68 -19.37
CA ALA A 11 0.03 -1.82 -19.98
C ALA A 11 -1.29 -2.53 -20.28
N THR A 12 -1.25 -3.83 -20.63
CA THR A 12 -2.45 -4.64 -20.93
C THR A 12 -2.99 -5.43 -19.74
N VAL A 13 -2.38 -5.33 -18.55
CA VAL A 13 -2.72 -6.09 -17.32
C VAL A 13 -4.18 -5.91 -16.91
N HIS A 14 -4.76 -4.73 -17.14
CA HIS A 14 -6.15 -4.41 -16.82
C HIS A 14 -7.18 -5.19 -17.67
N ARG A 15 -6.77 -5.75 -18.81
CA ARG A 15 -7.63 -6.50 -19.75
C ARG A 15 -7.62 -8.01 -19.49
N LEU A 16 -6.71 -8.50 -18.64
CA LEU A 16 -6.53 -9.92 -18.38
C LEU A 16 -7.45 -10.39 -17.24
N GLU A 17 -8.04 -11.57 -17.43
CA GLU A 17 -8.83 -12.25 -16.40
C GLU A 17 -7.96 -12.63 -15.19
N THR A 18 -8.55 -12.61 -14.00
CA THR A 18 -7.84 -12.78 -12.72
C THR A 18 -6.97 -14.04 -12.66
N ASN A 19 -7.39 -15.17 -13.25
CA ASN A 19 -6.60 -16.41 -13.30
C ASN A 19 -5.38 -16.29 -14.21
N LYS A 20 -5.51 -15.65 -15.38
CA LYS A 20 -4.39 -15.37 -16.29
C LYS A 20 -3.38 -14.44 -15.62
N LEU A 21 -3.86 -13.43 -14.88
CA LEU A 21 -3.01 -12.54 -14.09
C LEU A 21 -2.15 -13.27 -13.07
N ARG A 22 -2.69 -14.26 -12.33
CA ARG A 22 -1.88 -15.02 -11.35
C ARG A 22 -0.77 -15.80 -12.05
N ASN A 23 -1.10 -16.48 -13.14
CA ASN A 23 -0.14 -17.31 -13.87
C ASN A 23 0.99 -16.46 -14.46
N VAL A 24 0.66 -15.33 -15.08
CA VAL A 24 1.65 -14.40 -15.65
C VAL A 24 2.51 -13.76 -14.56
N ALA A 25 1.93 -13.35 -13.43
CA ALA A 25 2.68 -12.82 -12.29
C ALA A 25 3.67 -13.85 -11.71
N LYS A 26 3.26 -15.11 -11.56
CA LYS A 26 4.14 -16.21 -11.12
C LYS A 26 5.28 -16.48 -12.11
N ILE A 27 5.03 -16.41 -13.42
CA ILE A 27 6.07 -16.56 -14.44
C ILE A 27 7.10 -15.42 -14.35
N PHE A 28 6.65 -14.16 -14.24
CA PHE A 28 7.57 -13.03 -14.07
C PHE A 28 8.35 -13.09 -12.76
N ALA A 29 7.70 -13.51 -11.66
CA ALA A 29 8.40 -13.78 -10.40
C ALA A 29 9.48 -14.84 -10.55
N HIS A 30 9.20 -15.90 -11.32
CA HIS A 30 10.19 -16.94 -11.62
C HIS A 30 11.39 -16.37 -12.38
N LEU A 31 11.14 -15.58 -13.44
CA LEU A 31 12.19 -15.01 -14.29
C LEU A 31 13.07 -13.99 -13.54
N LEU A 32 12.50 -13.24 -12.58
CA LEU A 32 13.22 -12.28 -11.76
C LEU A 32 14.08 -12.93 -10.67
N HIS A 33 13.59 -13.98 -9.97
CA HIS A 33 14.42 -14.67 -8.96
C HIS A 33 15.57 -15.45 -9.59
N SER A 34 15.37 -16.00 -10.79
CA SER A 34 16.39 -16.77 -11.51
C SER A 34 17.38 -15.88 -12.29
N ASP A 35 17.39 -14.57 -12.02
CA ASP A 35 18.18 -13.52 -12.71
C ASP A 35 18.12 -13.66 -14.27
N SER A 36 17.01 -14.19 -14.79
CA SER A 36 16.78 -14.43 -16.22
C SER A 36 16.10 -13.24 -16.92
N MET A 37 15.64 -12.25 -16.13
CA MET A 37 15.10 -10.97 -16.56
C MET A 37 15.77 -9.87 -15.72
N PRO A 38 16.19 -8.73 -16.32
CA PRO A 38 16.75 -7.63 -15.55
C PRO A 38 15.69 -7.02 -14.62
N TRP A 39 16.13 -6.65 -13.42
CA TRP A 39 15.26 -6.01 -12.42
C TRP A 39 14.82 -4.58 -12.84
N SER A 40 15.50 -3.98 -13.82
CA SER A 40 15.10 -2.72 -14.48
C SER A 40 13.67 -2.75 -15.04
N CYS A 41 13.14 -3.93 -15.43
CA CYS A 41 11.75 -4.08 -15.87
C CYS A 41 10.72 -3.55 -14.85
N LEU A 42 11.07 -3.49 -13.56
CA LEU A 42 10.17 -3.00 -12.52
C LEU A 42 9.92 -1.47 -12.57
N GLU A 43 10.70 -0.72 -13.36
CA GLU A 43 10.53 0.73 -13.58
C GLU A 43 9.12 1.07 -14.11
N TYR A 44 8.55 0.19 -14.94
CA TYR A 44 7.21 0.38 -15.49
C TYR A 44 6.08 0.19 -14.46
N ILE A 45 6.37 -0.25 -13.23
CA ILE A 45 5.39 -0.37 -12.15
C ILE A 45 5.36 0.90 -11.31
N LEU A 46 4.30 1.68 -11.50
CA LEU A 46 3.94 2.82 -10.65
C LEU A 46 2.92 2.38 -9.58
N VAL A 47 3.21 2.68 -8.31
CA VAL A 47 2.37 2.36 -7.13
C VAL A 47 1.76 3.64 -6.57
N ASN A 48 0.88 4.25 -7.38
CA ASN A 48 0.17 5.50 -7.07
C ASN A 48 -1.34 5.26 -6.84
N GLU A 49 -2.00 6.16 -6.10
CA GLU A 49 -3.45 6.05 -5.82
C GLU A 49 -4.30 6.08 -7.10
N GLU A 50 -3.90 6.93 -8.07
CA GLU A 50 -4.65 7.24 -9.29
C GLU A 50 -4.39 6.24 -10.44
N GLU A 51 -3.13 5.83 -10.64
CA GLU A 51 -2.73 4.99 -11.79
C GLU A 51 -2.88 3.48 -11.51
N THR A 52 -2.83 3.05 -10.24
CA THR A 52 -2.82 1.62 -9.90
C THR A 52 -4.23 1.02 -9.88
N THR A 53 -4.66 0.49 -11.01
CA THR A 53 -5.94 -0.25 -11.14
C THR A 53 -6.02 -1.48 -10.24
N SER A 54 -7.23 -1.98 -9.95
CA SER A 54 -7.44 -3.21 -9.17
C SER A 54 -6.70 -4.43 -9.74
N SER A 55 -6.64 -4.56 -11.07
CA SER A 55 -5.89 -5.63 -11.75
C SER A 55 -4.38 -5.48 -11.55
N SER A 56 -3.86 -4.25 -11.66
CA SER A 56 -2.45 -3.94 -11.37
C SER A 56 -2.10 -4.27 -9.91
N ARG A 57 -2.96 -3.90 -8.95
CA ARG A 57 -2.77 -4.24 -7.51
C ARG A 57 -2.70 -5.74 -7.27
N ILE A 58 -3.54 -6.54 -7.95
CA ILE A 58 -3.51 -8.01 -7.87
C ILE A 58 -2.23 -8.58 -8.48
N PHE A 59 -1.81 -8.06 -9.64
CA PHE A 59 -0.57 -8.48 -10.30
C PHE A 59 0.66 -8.21 -9.43
N ILE A 60 0.84 -6.96 -8.97
CA ILE A 60 1.97 -6.55 -8.14
C ILE A 60 1.98 -7.35 -6.82
N LYS A 61 0.81 -7.54 -6.20
CA LYS A 61 0.67 -8.39 -4.99
C LYS A 61 1.26 -9.78 -5.21
N ILE A 62 0.81 -10.48 -6.27
CA ILE A 62 1.23 -11.87 -6.53
C ILE A 62 2.71 -11.91 -6.91
N LEU A 63 3.17 -10.98 -7.76
CA LEU A 63 4.57 -10.87 -8.18
C LEU A 63 5.52 -10.78 -6.96
N PHE A 64 5.29 -9.82 -6.07
CA PHE A 64 6.16 -9.61 -4.91
C PHE A 64 6.00 -10.69 -3.83
N GLN A 65 4.79 -11.22 -3.62
CA GLN A 65 4.60 -12.35 -2.70
C GLN A 65 5.42 -13.57 -3.17
N GLU A 66 5.32 -13.94 -4.44
CA GLU A 66 6.05 -15.10 -4.99
C GLU A 66 7.58 -14.89 -4.98
N ILE A 67 8.08 -13.71 -5.35
CA ILE A 67 9.53 -13.39 -5.27
C ILE A 67 10.02 -13.50 -3.82
N SER A 68 9.22 -13.01 -2.85
CA SER A 68 9.56 -13.10 -1.43
C SER A 68 9.54 -14.53 -0.89
N GLU A 69 8.75 -15.42 -1.49
CA GLU A 69 8.69 -16.85 -1.17
C GLU A 69 9.92 -17.60 -1.71
N TYR A 70 10.40 -17.26 -2.91
CA TYR A 70 11.60 -17.86 -3.50
C TYR A 70 12.91 -17.41 -2.83
N MET A 71 13.08 -16.11 -2.57
CA MET A 71 14.37 -15.54 -2.11
C MET A 71 14.40 -15.20 -0.61
N GLY A 72 13.23 -15.07 0.03
CA GLY A 72 13.09 -14.52 1.37
C GLY A 72 13.10 -12.98 1.40
N LEU A 73 12.36 -12.40 2.34
CA LEU A 73 12.19 -10.96 2.50
C LEU A 73 13.52 -10.19 2.65
N THR A 74 14.50 -10.75 3.38
CA THR A 74 15.78 -10.09 3.65
C THR A 74 16.62 -9.90 2.38
N LYS A 75 16.75 -10.93 1.54
CA LYS A 75 17.48 -10.85 0.26
C LYS A 75 16.76 -9.96 -0.74
N LEU A 76 15.43 -10.00 -0.74
CA LEU A 76 14.62 -9.09 -1.56
C LEU A 76 14.86 -7.63 -1.14
N LYS A 77 14.86 -7.32 0.15
CA LYS A 77 15.19 -5.97 0.66
C LYS A 77 16.59 -5.53 0.21
N GLU A 78 17.60 -6.38 0.38
CA GLU A 78 18.98 -6.10 -0.04
C GLU A 78 19.08 -5.77 -1.55
N ARG A 79 18.40 -6.54 -2.42
CA ARG A 79 18.30 -6.25 -3.86
C ARG A 79 17.50 -4.96 -4.16
N MET A 80 16.47 -4.65 -3.38
CA MET A 80 15.66 -3.42 -3.54
C MET A 80 16.40 -2.15 -3.06
N GLU A 81 17.38 -2.30 -2.17
CA GLU A 81 18.22 -1.20 -1.65
C GLU A 81 19.52 -0.99 -2.46
N ASP A 82 19.74 -1.75 -3.54
CA ASP A 82 20.87 -1.57 -4.45
C ASP A 82 20.82 -0.19 -5.14
N LYS A 83 21.90 0.59 -4.98
CA LYS A 83 22.05 1.95 -5.50
C LYS A 83 21.96 2.03 -7.03
N PHE A 84 22.34 0.98 -7.75
CA PHE A 84 22.26 0.95 -9.21
C PHE A 84 20.83 0.64 -9.71
N LEU A 85 20.04 -0.09 -8.92
CA LEU A 85 18.67 -0.43 -9.28
C LEU A 85 17.64 0.54 -8.69
N ALA A 86 17.99 1.30 -7.65
CA ALA A 86 17.10 2.23 -6.95
C ALA A 86 16.35 3.22 -7.86
N GLN A 87 16.94 3.66 -8.97
CA GLN A 87 16.29 4.52 -9.97
C GLN A 87 15.08 3.80 -10.62
N HIS A 88 15.24 2.53 -10.96
CA HIS A 88 14.18 1.68 -11.53
C HIS A 88 13.11 1.28 -10.50
N PHE A 89 13.27 1.62 -9.22
CA PHE A 89 12.30 1.34 -8.16
C PHE A 89 11.60 2.60 -7.65
N GLU A 90 11.84 3.76 -8.26
CA GLU A 90 11.20 5.03 -7.86
C GLU A 90 9.67 4.96 -7.99
N GLY A 91 9.15 4.28 -9.01
CA GLY A 91 7.73 3.99 -9.18
C GLY A 91 7.11 3.07 -8.13
N LEU A 92 7.89 2.13 -7.59
CA LEU A 92 7.46 1.21 -6.52
C LEU A 92 7.51 1.87 -5.14
N PHE A 93 8.49 2.76 -4.93
CA PHE A 93 8.76 3.43 -3.67
C PHE A 93 8.73 4.96 -3.81
N PRO A 94 7.59 5.56 -4.18
CA PRO A 94 7.48 7.01 -4.41
C PRO A 94 7.84 7.82 -3.16
N ARG A 95 8.77 8.76 -3.34
CA ARG A 95 9.29 9.70 -2.32
C ARG A 95 8.93 11.17 -2.61
N ASP A 96 8.26 11.41 -3.74
CA ASP A 96 7.82 12.68 -4.27
C ASP A 96 6.72 13.34 -3.42
N ASN A 97 5.66 12.57 -3.11
CA ASN A 97 4.43 13.07 -2.54
C ASN A 97 4.06 12.23 -1.31
N PRO A 98 3.84 12.84 -0.13
CA PRO A 98 3.48 12.10 1.08
C PRO A 98 2.18 11.28 0.94
N ARG A 99 1.31 11.57 -0.03
CA ARG A 99 0.16 10.72 -0.37
C ARG A 99 0.59 9.42 -1.04
N ASN A 100 1.41 9.50 -2.10
CA ASN A 100 1.95 8.35 -2.82
C ASN A 100 2.80 7.47 -1.90
N THR A 101 3.69 8.07 -1.10
CA THR A 101 4.50 7.34 -0.10
C THR A 101 3.64 6.58 0.92
N ARG A 102 2.55 7.20 1.42
CA ARG A 102 1.59 6.51 2.32
C ARG A 102 0.85 5.40 1.61
N PHE A 103 0.44 5.59 0.36
CA PHE A 103 -0.21 4.56 -0.44
C PHE A 103 0.70 3.35 -0.64
N ALA A 104 1.96 3.55 -1.02
CA ALA A 104 2.95 2.47 -1.15
C ALA A 104 3.17 1.72 0.18
N ILE A 105 3.35 2.42 1.30
CA ILE A 105 3.47 1.80 2.63
C ILE A 105 2.23 0.96 2.98
N ASN A 106 1.03 1.49 2.74
CA ASN A 106 -0.22 0.78 3.01
C ASN A 106 -0.41 -0.43 2.08
N PHE A 107 0.00 -0.31 0.82
CA PHE A 107 -0.05 -1.40 -0.15
C PHE A 107 0.88 -2.54 0.27
N PHE A 108 2.18 -2.28 0.44
CA PHE A 108 3.15 -3.32 0.81
C PHE A 108 2.87 -3.94 2.19
N THR A 109 2.31 -3.18 3.15
CA THR A 109 1.87 -3.78 4.43
C THR A 109 0.64 -4.68 4.27
N SER A 110 -0.36 -4.28 3.47
CA SER A 110 -1.57 -5.09 3.23
C SER A 110 -1.31 -6.43 2.55
N ILE A 111 -0.18 -6.56 1.82
CA ILE A 111 0.26 -7.81 1.19
C ILE A 111 1.26 -8.62 2.03
N GLY A 112 1.60 -8.15 3.25
CA GLY A 112 2.51 -8.83 4.18
C GLY A 112 4.00 -8.51 4.02
N LEU A 113 4.37 -7.58 3.12
CA LEU A 113 5.76 -7.23 2.77
C LEU A 113 6.21 -5.89 3.36
N GLY A 114 5.69 -5.55 4.54
CA GLY A 114 5.94 -4.25 5.20
C GLY A 114 7.41 -3.92 5.43
N GLY A 115 8.28 -4.93 5.57
CA GLY A 115 9.73 -4.76 5.75
C GLY A 115 10.45 -4.11 4.56
N LEU A 116 9.90 -4.18 3.34
CA LEU A 116 10.44 -3.47 2.18
C LEU A 116 10.25 -1.94 2.29
N THR A 117 9.39 -1.47 3.20
CA THR A 117 8.99 -0.05 3.30
C THR A 117 9.61 0.71 4.47
N GLU A 118 10.60 0.14 5.15
CA GLU A 118 11.26 0.77 6.30
C GLU A 118 11.86 2.15 5.94
N GLY A 119 12.63 2.24 4.86
CA GLY A 119 13.17 3.52 4.39
C GLY A 119 12.08 4.56 4.07
N LEU A 120 10.96 4.16 3.46
CA LEU A 120 9.83 5.09 3.21
C LEU A 120 9.17 5.59 4.49
N ARG A 121 9.09 4.73 5.53
CA ARG A 121 8.55 5.13 6.84
C ARG A 121 9.46 6.13 7.54
N GLU A 122 10.78 5.99 7.40
CA GLU A 122 11.75 6.94 7.92
C GLU A 122 11.68 8.28 7.17
N HIS A 123 11.55 8.25 5.84
CA HIS A 123 11.33 9.45 5.02
C HIS A 123 10.05 10.20 5.45
N LEU A 124 8.92 9.50 5.65
CA LEU A 124 7.69 10.13 6.18
C LEU A 124 7.83 10.67 7.61
N LYS A 125 8.66 10.08 8.47
CA LYS A 125 8.95 10.60 9.82
C LYS A 125 9.84 11.84 9.80
N ASN A 126 10.69 11.99 8.79
CA ASN A 126 11.61 13.13 8.65
C ASN A 126 10.99 14.32 7.91
N LEU A 127 10.03 14.09 7.00
CA LEU A 127 9.24 15.12 6.31
C LEU A 127 8.71 16.25 7.23
N PRO A 128 8.02 15.99 8.36
CA PRO A 128 7.56 17.06 9.26
C PRO A 128 8.69 17.81 9.98
N LYS A 129 9.90 17.23 10.10
CA LYS A 129 11.06 17.93 10.70
C LYS A 129 11.67 18.93 9.72
N MET A 130 11.74 18.57 8.44
CA MET A 130 12.32 19.43 7.39
C MET A 130 11.46 20.68 7.13
N ILE A 131 10.13 20.56 7.25
CA ILE A 131 9.21 21.70 7.15
C ILE A 131 9.44 22.72 8.28
N MET A 132 9.72 22.26 9.51
CA MET A 132 10.02 23.16 10.63
C MET A 132 11.44 23.75 10.57
N GLN A 133 12.38 23.08 9.91
CA GLN A 133 13.75 23.57 9.75
C GLN A 133 13.90 24.57 8.59
N ASN A 134 13.10 24.43 7.52
CA ASN A 134 13.08 25.37 6.40
C ASN A 134 12.37 26.72 6.70
N GLN A 135 11.71 26.88 7.85
CA GLN A 135 11.18 28.19 8.30
C GLN A 135 12.17 29.02 9.14
N ALA A 136 13.40 28.52 9.36
CA ALA A 136 14.43 29.21 10.16
C ALA A 136 15.65 29.63 9.33
N GLY A 137 15.48 29.81 8.01
CA GLY A 137 16.59 29.96 7.06
C GLY A 137 16.47 31.12 6.06
N ASP A 138 15.55 32.06 6.25
CA ASP A 138 15.52 33.31 5.47
C ASP A 138 15.29 34.51 6.39
N SER A 139 16.25 35.44 6.36
CA SER A 139 16.27 36.64 7.19
C SER A 139 17.01 37.76 6.46
N ASP A 140 16.30 38.55 5.64
CA ASP A 140 16.16 39.99 5.93
C ASP A 140 15.09 40.68 5.06
N SER A 141 13.94 41.04 5.66
CA SER A 141 13.35 42.36 5.40
C SER A 141 12.39 42.74 6.54
N SER A 142 12.55 43.93 7.10
CA SER A 142 11.82 44.39 8.28
C SER A 142 10.50 45.09 7.93
N SER A 143 9.38 44.60 8.48
CA SER A 143 8.31 45.49 8.93
C SER A 143 7.56 44.89 10.12
N SER A 144 7.51 45.64 11.21
CA SER A 144 6.94 45.22 12.49
C SER A 144 5.45 45.52 12.58
N SER A 145 4.65 44.54 12.99
CA SER A 145 3.44 44.81 13.79
C SER A 145 3.21 43.68 14.80
N SER A 146 2.78 44.06 15.99
CA SER A 146 2.89 43.25 17.21
C SER A 146 1.54 42.99 17.88
N SER A 147 1.28 41.75 18.27
CA SER A 147 0.34 41.37 19.33
C SER A 147 0.62 39.93 19.76
N SER A 148 1.39 39.73 20.84
CA SER A 148 0.85 39.40 22.18
C SER A 148 0.22 37.99 22.24
N SER A 149 0.96 36.96 22.64
CA SER A 149 1.01 36.43 24.03
C SER A 149 -0.29 35.72 24.47
N SER A 150 -0.30 34.53 25.10
CA SER A 150 0.72 33.93 25.96
C SER A 150 0.50 32.41 26.23
N SER A 151 1.59 31.73 26.63
CA SER A 151 1.68 30.76 27.76
C SER A 151 0.85 29.45 27.78
N SER A 152 1.58 28.32 27.87
CA SER A 152 1.44 27.16 28.83
C SER A 152 0.06 26.48 29.04
N SER A 153 -0.07 25.16 29.27
CA SER A 153 0.91 24.06 29.46
C SER A 153 0.18 22.70 29.55
N SER A 154 0.96 21.62 29.67
CA SER A 154 0.65 20.41 30.48
C SER A 154 -0.61 19.57 30.18
N SER A 155 -0.36 18.39 29.59
CA SER A 155 -0.86 17.07 30.04
C SER A 155 -2.22 16.92 30.73
N SER A 156 -3.08 16.05 30.20
CA SER A 156 -3.30 14.72 30.83
C SER A 156 -4.32 13.85 30.07
N SER A 157 -4.20 12.54 30.28
CA SER A 157 -5.15 11.49 29.93
C SER A 157 -6.54 11.68 30.55
N SER A 158 -7.60 11.28 29.85
CA SER A 158 -8.38 10.07 30.25
C SER A 158 -9.60 9.81 29.36
N SER A 159 -9.93 8.52 29.27
CA SER A 159 -11.16 7.95 28.73
C SER A 159 -12.44 8.41 29.43
N SER A 160 -13.57 8.48 28.72
CA SER A 160 -14.79 7.75 29.12
C SER A 160 -15.91 7.81 28.08
N SER A 161 -16.74 6.77 28.13
CA SER A 161 -17.91 6.51 27.27
C SER A 161 -19.21 7.10 27.80
N SER A 162 -20.09 7.56 26.90
CA SER A 162 -21.57 7.51 27.01
C SER A 162 -22.16 7.94 25.65
N SER A 163 -23.13 7.29 24.99
CA SER A 163 -24.34 6.53 25.37
C SER A 163 -25.61 7.41 25.55
N SER A 164 -26.30 7.67 24.44
CA SER A 164 -27.74 7.98 24.38
C SER A 164 -28.25 7.60 22.96
N SER A 165 -29.31 6.82 22.68
CA SER A 165 -30.51 6.32 23.37
C SER A 165 -31.81 7.12 23.16
N SER A 166 -32.56 6.78 22.10
CA SER A 166 -34.03 6.91 21.94
C SER A 166 -34.43 6.41 20.52
N SER A 167 -35.12 5.27 20.37
CA SER A 167 -36.60 5.09 20.28
C SER A 167 -37.23 5.75 19.04
N SER A 168 -38.22 5.20 18.29
CA SER A 168 -39.17 4.07 18.43
C SER A 168 -39.84 3.85 17.05
N SER A 169 -40.63 2.81 16.69
CA SER A 169 -41.04 1.50 17.27
C SER A 169 -41.84 0.71 16.21
N SER A 170 -42.29 -0.52 16.54
CA SER A 170 -43.50 -1.24 15.99
C SER A 170 -43.54 -1.62 14.49
N SER A 171 -44.08 -2.79 14.09
CA SER A 171 -44.70 -3.92 14.82
C SER A 171 -44.92 -5.15 13.93
N SER A 172 -45.22 -6.30 14.57
CA SER A 172 -46.06 -7.44 14.09
C SER A 172 -45.63 -8.26 12.85
N SER A 173 -45.81 -9.58 12.77
CA SER A 173 -46.29 -10.59 13.75
C SER A 173 -46.16 -12.02 13.18
N SER A 174 -46.13 -13.05 14.06
CA SER A 174 -46.68 -14.43 13.86
C SER A 174 -46.22 -15.32 12.67
N SER A 175 -46.09 -16.64 12.76
CA SER A 175 -46.08 -17.60 13.88
C SER A 175 -45.73 -19.03 13.39
N SER A 176 -45.45 -19.95 14.34
CA SER A 176 -45.85 -21.37 14.31
C SER A 176 -45.38 -22.33 13.18
N SER A 177 -44.27 -23.03 13.45
CA SER A 177 -44.18 -24.50 13.70
C SER A 177 -44.58 -25.59 12.68
N SER A 178 -43.84 -26.71 12.76
CA SER A 178 -44.14 -28.12 12.38
C SER A 178 -44.02 -28.50 10.87
N SER A 179 -43.73 -29.75 10.45
CA SER A 179 -42.97 -30.90 11.03
C SER A 179 -42.85 -32.04 9.99
N SER A 180 -41.95 -33.03 10.22
CA SER A 180 -41.91 -34.39 9.60
C SER A 180 -41.52 -34.49 8.11
N SER A 181 -40.43 -35.19 7.76
CA SER A 181 -40.34 -36.60 7.25
C SER A 181 -40.87 -36.80 5.81
N SER A 182 -40.28 -37.60 4.91
CA SER A 182 -39.46 -38.81 5.08
C SER A 182 -38.60 -39.15 3.83
N SER A 183 -37.89 -40.27 3.91
CA SER A 183 -36.95 -40.89 2.95
C SER A 183 -37.47 -41.21 1.53
N SER A 184 -36.54 -41.24 0.57
CA SER A 184 -36.45 -42.36 -0.39
C SER A 184 -35.03 -42.58 -0.93
N SER A 185 -34.68 -43.86 -1.09
CA SER A 185 -33.41 -44.39 -1.60
C SER A 185 -33.52 -44.74 -3.09
N SER A 186 -32.40 -44.72 -3.82
CA SER A 186 -32.17 -45.61 -4.97
C SER A 186 -30.70 -45.99 -5.05
N SER A 187 -30.47 -47.27 -5.34
CA SER A 187 -29.17 -47.83 -5.74
C SER A 187 -28.89 -47.65 -7.23
#